data_AF-A0A9W4JRW5-F1
#
_entry.id   AF-A0A9W4JRW5-F1
#
_cell.length_a   1.000
_cell.length_b   1.000
_cell.length_c   1.000
_cell.angle_alpha   90.00
_cell.angle_beta   90.00
_cell.angle_gamma   90.00
#
_symmetry.space_group_name_H-M   'P 1'
#
loop_
_entity.id
_entity.type
_entity.pdbx_description
1 polymer ?
#
loop_
_entity_poly.entity_id
_entity_poly.type
_entity_poly.pdbx_seq_one_letter_code
_entity_poly.pdbx_strand_id
1 'polypeptide(L)'
;MVKSDGPDDSKALTFSSLRHHFSSLAERDGFKDKLRVHGIRGGVANKLDSNVSQAARSQALDHRAADTFRKYQAPLKAVDIQAAYHGLVPSLEGRDMQQSMEHHRDSNVPLHLDAAANNHFEADPNVISISERIARITQKIDHKTKLRKKLLQKFKKDWWETSYDEYTSGNNFSEKDTTSLFDIYRKYTPERDRLSKDLFREASIDSETGKQCLIDLITICSSTEYLVYYPGLQPDNGQCPRCRVSMSSLPIQVRAKHILQCERYSRNGAQYQQLYKNNKRAHRRVNRNYLEFCYLCAEMVDGEEEWKKHCQIHIENLTPRCGMLRYRNTLISPGLCPFCLSDGTKEYDARFRQWRDKSTLLNHIDEHLRLLKPLDLVSCPHPCCENREYKGTAALQRHFFDAHSLEEPRPNCQARKRRWGVEETETASAEHTPFKKNKVGVVIMQKVDSV
;
A
#
# COMPACT_ATOMS: atom_id res chain seq x y z
N MET A 1 -18.90 -22.13 -8.82
CA MET A 1 -17.64 -22.16 -9.60
C MET A 1 -16.54 -21.63 -8.71
N VAL A 2 -15.43 -22.35 -8.53
CA VAL A 2 -14.35 -21.91 -7.62
C VAL A 2 -13.51 -20.85 -8.33
N LYS A 3 -13.45 -19.66 -7.75
CA LYS A 3 -12.56 -18.56 -8.18
C LYS A 3 -11.27 -18.61 -7.35
N SER A 4 -10.29 -17.78 -7.70
CA SER A 4 -9.01 -17.66 -6.99
C SER A 4 -9.13 -17.31 -5.50
N ASP A 5 -10.29 -16.79 -5.10
CA ASP A 5 -10.68 -16.31 -3.77
C ASP A 5 -11.65 -17.26 -3.03
N GLY A 6 -12.04 -18.38 -3.63
CA GLY A 6 -12.92 -19.39 -3.02
C GLY A 6 -14.13 -19.76 -3.86
N PRO A 7 -15.06 -20.58 -3.32
CA PRO A 7 -16.32 -20.90 -3.98
C PRO A 7 -17.20 -19.66 -4.10
N ASP A 8 -17.82 -19.46 -5.28
CA ASP A 8 -18.78 -18.36 -5.52
C ASP A 8 -20.05 -18.52 -4.67
N ASP A 9 -20.35 -17.51 -3.85
CA ASP A 9 -21.47 -17.50 -2.89
C ASP A 9 -22.85 -17.75 -3.51
N SER A 10 -23.00 -17.54 -4.82
CA SER A 10 -24.26 -17.68 -5.55
C SER A 10 -24.36 -18.95 -6.39
N LYS A 11 -23.29 -19.74 -6.48
CA LYS A 11 -23.21 -20.88 -7.41
C LYS A 11 -22.66 -22.13 -6.74
N ALA A 12 -23.47 -23.19 -6.75
CA ALA A 12 -23.05 -24.52 -6.31
C ALA A 12 -21.73 -24.98 -6.98
N LEU A 13 -20.97 -25.80 -6.24
CA LEU A 13 -19.81 -26.49 -6.81
C LEU A 13 -20.27 -27.42 -7.94
N THR A 14 -19.52 -27.43 -9.02
CA THR A 14 -19.73 -28.44 -10.05
C THR A 14 -19.33 -29.80 -9.50
N PHE A 15 -19.96 -30.87 -9.97
CA PHE A 15 -19.59 -32.23 -9.58
C PHE A 15 -18.10 -32.51 -9.80
N SER A 16 -17.52 -32.01 -10.90
CA SER A 16 -16.09 -32.15 -11.18
C SER A 16 -15.20 -31.48 -10.14
N SER A 17 -15.57 -30.29 -9.67
CA SER A 17 -14.83 -29.57 -8.62
C SER A 17 -14.98 -30.27 -7.26
N LEU A 18 -16.20 -30.69 -6.91
CA LEU A 18 -16.44 -31.45 -5.68
C LEU A 18 -15.64 -32.76 -5.67
N ARG A 19 -15.65 -33.51 -6.78
CA ARG A 19 -14.87 -34.74 -6.94
C ARG A 19 -13.37 -34.48 -6.80
N HIS A 20 -12.84 -33.44 -7.44
CA HIS A 20 -11.41 -33.10 -7.38
C HIS A 20 -10.96 -32.78 -5.95
N HIS A 21 -11.70 -31.91 -5.24
CA HIS A 21 -11.35 -31.55 -3.86
C HIS A 21 -11.49 -32.74 -2.90
N PHE A 22 -12.52 -33.57 -3.08
CA PHE A 22 -12.75 -34.74 -2.23
C PHE A 22 -11.66 -35.80 -2.44
N SER A 23 -11.22 -36.04 -3.67
CA SER A 23 -10.09 -36.94 -3.94
C SER A 23 -8.75 -36.38 -3.45
N SER A 24 -8.48 -35.10 -3.65
CA SER A 24 -7.23 -34.47 -3.16
C SER A 24 -7.16 -34.46 -1.63
N LEU A 25 -8.28 -34.29 -0.94
CA LEU A 25 -8.32 -34.39 0.52
C LEU A 25 -8.02 -35.82 0.99
N ALA A 26 -8.60 -36.83 0.34
CA ALA A 26 -8.33 -38.23 0.62
C ALA A 26 -6.85 -38.59 0.46
N GLU A 27 -6.22 -38.12 -0.62
CA GLU A 27 -4.79 -38.35 -0.90
C GLU A 27 -3.90 -37.73 0.18
N ARG A 28 -4.23 -36.52 0.66
CA ARG A 28 -3.50 -35.87 1.76
C ARG A 28 -3.72 -36.52 3.12
N ASP A 29 -4.83 -37.25 3.29
CA ASP A 29 -5.20 -37.89 4.55
C ASP A 29 -4.87 -39.40 4.58
N GLY A 30 -4.10 -39.87 3.59
CA GLY A 30 -3.54 -41.22 3.58
C GLY A 30 -4.46 -42.32 3.06
N PHE A 31 -5.53 -41.98 2.35
CA PHE A 31 -6.38 -42.99 1.73
C PHE A 31 -5.72 -43.58 0.47
N LYS A 32 -5.56 -44.90 0.44
CA LYS A 32 -5.08 -45.64 -0.73
C LYS A 32 -6.06 -45.57 -1.90
N ASP A 33 -7.35 -45.64 -1.60
CA ASP A 33 -8.42 -45.65 -2.60
C ASP A 33 -9.04 -44.26 -2.77
N LYS A 34 -9.38 -43.92 -4.02
CA LYS A 34 -10.06 -42.66 -4.33
C LYS A 34 -11.45 -42.64 -3.72
N LEU A 35 -11.68 -41.72 -2.78
CA LEU A 35 -13.01 -41.47 -2.25
C LEU A 35 -13.96 -41.02 -3.37
N ARG A 36 -15.09 -41.72 -3.49
CA ARG A 36 -16.14 -41.43 -4.49
C ARG A 36 -17.27 -40.68 -3.81
N VAL A 37 -17.69 -39.55 -4.38
CA VAL A 37 -18.88 -38.81 -3.91
C VAL A 37 -20.13 -39.70 -3.89
N HIS A 38 -20.28 -40.60 -4.88
CA HIS A 38 -21.36 -41.59 -4.91
C HIS A 38 -21.23 -42.71 -3.85
N GLY A 39 -20.06 -42.91 -3.26
CA GLY A 39 -19.83 -43.85 -2.16
C GLY A 39 -20.54 -43.43 -0.87
N ILE A 40 -20.69 -42.11 -0.64
CA ILE A 40 -21.45 -41.56 0.50
C ILE A 40 -22.91 -42.00 0.40
N ARG A 41 -23.52 -41.86 -0.78
CA ARG A 41 -24.90 -42.31 -1.05
C ARG A 41 -25.04 -43.82 -0.91
N GLY A 42 -24.02 -44.60 -1.29
CA GLY A 42 -23.97 -46.04 -1.08
C GLY A 42 -23.95 -46.44 0.39
N GLY A 43 -23.14 -45.77 1.21
CA GLY A 43 -23.11 -45.99 2.67
C GLY A 43 -24.46 -45.72 3.34
N VAL A 44 -25.11 -44.61 2.99
CA VAL A 44 -26.47 -44.29 3.46
C VAL A 44 -27.47 -45.36 3.01
N ALA A 45 -27.39 -45.78 1.74
CA ALA A 45 -28.27 -46.81 1.21
C ALA A 45 -28.16 -48.14 1.97
N ASN A 46 -26.94 -48.58 2.27
CA ASN A 46 -26.69 -49.83 2.99
C ASN A 46 -27.17 -49.76 4.46
N LYS A 47 -27.06 -48.59 5.11
CA LYS A 47 -27.57 -48.40 6.47
C LYS A 47 -29.11 -48.40 6.55
N LEU A 48 -29.78 -47.87 5.52
CA LEU A 48 -31.25 -47.82 5.47
C LEU A 48 -31.87 -49.18 5.12
N ASP A 49 -31.21 -50.02 4.32
CA ASP A 49 -31.74 -51.32 3.86
C ASP A 49 -32.23 -52.24 4.98
N SER A 50 -31.52 -52.26 6.11
CA SER A 50 -31.87 -53.11 7.26
C SER A 50 -32.94 -52.50 8.19
N ASN A 51 -33.25 -51.22 8.05
CA ASN A 51 -34.01 -50.46 9.05
C ASN A 51 -35.34 -49.89 8.54
N VAL A 52 -35.55 -49.81 7.23
CA VAL A 52 -36.78 -49.23 6.65
C VAL A 52 -37.31 -50.06 5.49
N SER A 53 -38.58 -49.87 5.15
CA SER A 53 -39.21 -50.56 4.02
C SER A 53 -38.54 -50.18 2.69
N GLN A 54 -38.65 -51.05 1.70
CA GLN A 54 -38.12 -50.81 0.35
C GLN A 54 -38.66 -49.51 -0.27
N ALA A 55 -39.93 -49.17 -0.02
CA ALA A 55 -40.54 -47.92 -0.47
C ALA A 55 -39.92 -46.70 0.21
N ALA A 56 -39.78 -46.73 1.55
CA ALA A 56 -39.15 -45.66 2.32
C ALA A 56 -37.67 -45.47 1.95
N ARG A 57 -36.92 -46.55 1.73
CA ARG A 57 -35.54 -46.50 1.23
C ARG A 57 -35.46 -45.88 -0.17
N SER A 58 -36.37 -46.27 -1.07
CA SER A 58 -36.38 -45.74 -2.44
C SER A 58 -36.70 -44.26 -2.47
N GLN A 59 -37.60 -43.80 -1.59
CA GLN A 59 -37.89 -42.38 -1.38
C GLN A 59 -36.69 -41.63 -0.78
N ALA A 60 -36.07 -42.15 0.27
CA ALA A 60 -34.91 -41.53 0.92
C ALA A 60 -33.68 -41.41 0.00
N LEU A 61 -33.53 -42.35 -0.92
CA LEU A 61 -32.47 -42.36 -1.93
C LEU A 61 -32.91 -41.77 -3.27
N ASP A 62 -34.11 -41.20 -3.39
CA ASP A 62 -34.65 -40.64 -4.65
C ASP A 62 -34.50 -41.59 -5.86
N HIS A 63 -34.87 -42.86 -5.67
CA HIS A 63 -34.83 -43.90 -6.69
C HIS A 63 -36.23 -44.14 -7.27
N ARG A 64 -36.35 -44.08 -8.61
CA ARG A 64 -37.59 -44.41 -9.32
C ARG A 64 -37.88 -45.91 -9.39
N ALA A 65 -36.83 -46.73 -9.47
CA ALA A 65 -36.92 -48.19 -9.48
C ALA A 65 -36.15 -48.75 -8.30
N ALA A 66 -36.77 -49.66 -7.55
CA ALA A 66 -36.16 -50.20 -6.34
C ALA A 66 -34.87 -51.00 -6.61
N ASP A 67 -34.76 -51.59 -7.80
CA ASP A 67 -33.61 -52.39 -8.24
C ASP A 67 -32.33 -51.55 -8.38
N THR A 68 -32.47 -50.23 -8.48
CA THR A 68 -31.33 -49.29 -8.51
C THR A 68 -30.45 -49.46 -7.28
N PHE A 69 -31.00 -49.92 -6.16
CA PHE A 69 -30.27 -50.23 -4.95
C PHE A 69 -29.14 -51.27 -5.17
N ARG A 70 -29.33 -52.26 -6.06
CA ARG A 70 -28.34 -53.32 -6.31
C ARG A 70 -26.98 -52.78 -6.75
N LYS A 71 -26.94 -51.59 -7.35
CA LYS A 71 -25.71 -50.90 -7.75
C LYS A 71 -24.85 -50.41 -6.57
N TYR A 72 -25.44 -50.32 -5.37
CA TYR A 72 -24.78 -49.86 -4.14
C TYR A 72 -24.42 -51.00 -3.19
N GLN A 73 -24.88 -52.23 -3.48
CA GLN A 73 -24.53 -53.40 -2.68
C GLN A 73 -23.03 -53.67 -2.80
N ALA A 74 -22.38 -53.85 -1.67
CA ALA A 74 -20.99 -54.26 -1.64
C ALA A 74 -20.84 -55.65 -2.31
N PRO A 75 -19.70 -55.93 -2.98
CA PRO A 75 -19.40 -57.28 -3.47
C PRO A 75 -19.34 -58.33 -2.34
N LEU A 76 -19.09 -57.87 -1.11
CA LEU A 76 -19.08 -58.70 0.09
C LEU A 76 -20.52 -59.07 0.49
N LYS A 77 -20.79 -60.36 0.73
CA LYS A 77 -22.11 -60.82 1.16
C LYS A 77 -22.49 -60.17 2.50
N ALA A 78 -23.67 -59.57 2.56
CA ALA A 78 -24.13 -58.80 3.72
C ALA A 78 -24.63 -59.67 4.90
N VAL A 79 -24.70 -60.99 4.71
CA VAL A 79 -25.26 -61.96 5.65
C VAL A 79 -24.15 -62.83 6.21
N ASP A 80 -24.11 -62.95 7.54
CA ASP A 80 -23.32 -63.98 8.22
C ASP A 80 -24.05 -65.34 8.07
N ILE A 81 -23.66 -66.07 7.02
CA ILE A 81 -24.30 -67.34 6.66
C ILE A 81 -24.15 -68.37 7.78
N GLN A 82 -23.01 -68.38 8.48
CA GLN A 82 -22.79 -69.37 9.53
C GLN A 82 -23.63 -69.07 10.77
N ALA A 83 -23.65 -67.83 11.25
CA ALA A 83 -24.50 -67.47 12.38
C ALA A 83 -25.99 -67.69 12.06
N ALA A 84 -26.43 -67.31 10.85
CA ALA A 84 -27.80 -67.53 10.41
C ALA A 84 -28.17 -69.03 10.33
N TYR A 85 -27.27 -69.88 9.84
CA TYR A 85 -27.50 -71.32 9.75
C TYR A 85 -27.59 -72.00 11.12
N HIS A 86 -26.78 -71.55 12.08
CA HIS A 86 -26.75 -72.11 13.44
C HIS A 86 -27.71 -71.42 14.42
N GLY A 87 -28.53 -70.46 13.98
CA GLY A 87 -29.43 -69.71 14.85
C GLY A 87 -28.72 -68.81 15.87
N LEU A 88 -27.48 -68.42 15.58
CA LEU A 88 -26.65 -67.58 16.43
C LEU A 88 -26.81 -66.09 16.07
N VAL A 89 -26.44 -65.21 16.99
CA VAL A 89 -26.40 -63.76 16.75
C VAL A 89 -25.26 -63.43 15.77
N PRO A 90 -25.53 -62.80 14.61
CA PRO A 90 -24.50 -62.44 13.64
C PRO A 90 -23.48 -61.44 14.19
N SER A 91 -22.20 -61.67 13.91
CA SER A 91 -21.15 -60.67 14.14
C SER A 91 -20.84 -59.94 12.84
N LEU A 92 -21.10 -58.63 12.81
CA LEU A 92 -21.01 -57.82 11.60
C LEU A 92 -19.82 -56.84 11.63
N GLU A 93 -19.01 -56.85 12.68
CA GLU A 93 -17.92 -55.89 12.89
C GLU A 93 -16.82 -56.00 11.83
N GLY A 94 -16.35 -57.22 11.54
CA GLY A 94 -15.35 -57.45 10.50
C GLY A 94 -15.86 -57.07 9.10
N ARG A 95 -17.16 -57.29 8.85
CA ARG A 95 -17.83 -56.85 7.62
C ARG A 95 -17.85 -55.32 7.52
N ASP A 96 -18.30 -54.66 8.58
CA ASP A 96 -18.45 -53.20 8.60
C ASP A 96 -17.11 -52.50 8.43
N MET A 97 -16.04 -53.08 9.01
CA MET A 97 -14.67 -52.63 8.79
C MET A 97 -14.21 -52.86 7.34
N GLN A 98 -14.42 -54.04 6.75
CA GLN A 98 -14.05 -54.31 5.35
C GLN A 98 -14.85 -53.50 4.32
N GLN A 99 -16.09 -53.10 4.64
CA GLN A 99 -16.90 -52.21 3.80
C GLN A 99 -16.58 -50.72 4.01
N SER A 100 -15.83 -50.39 5.07
CA SER A 100 -15.42 -49.03 5.36
C SER A 100 -14.19 -48.64 4.56
N MET A 101 -14.18 -47.40 4.07
CA MET A 101 -12.99 -46.81 3.45
C MET A 101 -11.85 -46.58 4.47
N GLU A 102 -12.16 -46.55 5.77
CA GLU A 102 -11.17 -46.40 6.85
C GLU A 102 -10.17 -47.57 6.86
N HIS A 103 -10.59 -48.76 6.41
CA HIS A 103 -9.71 -49.92 6.33
C HIS A 103 -8.51 -49.70 5.38
N HIS A 104 -8.65 -48.81 4.40
CA HIS A 104 -7.61 -48.51 3.40
C HIS A 104 -6.93 -47.15 3.63
N ARG A 105 -7.06 -46.60 4.84
CA ARG A 105 -6.35 -45.39 5.25
C ARG A 105 -5.10 -45.77 6.04
N ASP A 106 -3.96 -45.21 5.66
CA ASP A 106 -2.71 -45.31 6.42
C ASP A 106 -2.22 -43.91 6.76
N SER A 107 -2.30 -43.56 8.04
CA SER A 107 -1.83 -42.27 8.55
C SER A 107 -0.31 -42.08 8.43
N ASN A 108 0.44 -43.15 8.14
CA ASN A 108 1.89 -43.11 7.99
C ASN A 108 2.35 -42.97 6.53
N VAL A 109 1.42 -42.73 5.58
CA VAL A 109 1.83 -42.53 4.18
C VAL A 109 2.78 -41.31 4.08
N PRO A 110 3.91 -41.41 3.34
CA PRO A 110 4.80 -40.28 3.16
C PRO A 110 4.11 -39.14 2.39
N LEU A 111 3.89 -38.00 3.06
CA LEU A 111 3.33 -36.77 2.46
C LEU A 111 4.41 -35.81 1.93
N HIS A 112 5.66 -36.14 2.18
CA HIS A 112 6.83 -35.37 1.76
C HIS A 112 7.82 -36.30 1.05
N LEU A 113 8.64 -35.69 0.19
CA LEU A 113 9.80 -36.38 -0.37
C LEU A 113 10.72 -36.79 0.79
N ASP A 114 11.26 -38.00 0.70
CA ASP A 114 12.28 -38.44 1.62
C ASP A 114 13.59 -37.66 1.41
N ALA A 115 14.53 -37.84 2.33
CA ALA A 115 15.82 -37.14 2.26
C ALA A 115 16.59 -37.45 0.97
N ALA A 116 16.46 -38.66 0.41
CA ALA A 116 17.17 -39.04 -0.82
C ALA A 116 16.59 -38.34 -2.05
N ALA A 117 15.26 -38.26 -2.16
CA ALA A 117 14.56 -37.54 -3.20
C ALA A 117 14.75 -36.02 -3.07
N ASN A 118 14.78 -35.47 -1.85
CA ASN A 118 15.15 -34.08 -1.62
C ASN A 118 16.59 -33.81 -2.06
N ASN A 119 17.54 -34.65 -1.68
CA ASN A 119 18.93 -34.52 -2.12
C ASN A 119 19.05 -34.59 -3.65
N HIS A 120 18.30 -35.47 -4.30
CA HIS A 120 18.28 -35.55 -5.76
C HIS A 120 17.70 -34.28 -6.41
N PHE A 121 16.61 -33.73 -5.84
CA PHE A 121 16.02 -32.47 -6.29
C PHE A 121 16.98 -31.28 -6.10
N GLU A 122 17.65 -31.20 -4.94
CA GLU A 122 18.63 -30.15 -4.65
C GLU A 122 19.90 -30.28 -5.51
N ALA A 123 20.24 -31.50 -5.92
CA ALA A 123 21.35 -31.78 -6.84
C ALA A 123 21.03 -31.50 -8.31
N ASP A 124 19.77 -31.21 -8.66
CA ASP A 124 19.38 -30.89 -10.04
C ASP A 124 20.11 -29.60 -10.52
N PRO A 125 20.82 -29.63 -11.67
CA PRO A 125 21.57 -28.48 -12.18
C PRO A 125 20.74 -27.21 -12.35
N ASN A 126 19.44 -27.33 -12.69
CA ASN A 126 18.54 -26.19 -12.82
C ASN A 126 18.22 -25.59 -11.46
N VAL A 127 17.99 -26.43 -10.44
CA VAL A 127 17.70 -26.01 -9.07
C VAL A 127 18.91 -25.30 -8.46
N ILE A 128 20.12 -25.84 -8.68
CA ILE A 128 21.38 -25.20 -8.27
C ILE A 128 21.53 -23.83 -8.94
N SER A 129 21.36 -23.75 -10.26
CA SER A 129 21.49 -22.49 -11.03
C SER A 129 20.53 -21.40 -10.55
N ILE A 130 19.27 -21.76 -10.28
CA ILE A 130 18.26 -20.85 -9.74
C ILE A 130 18.67 -20.39 -8.34
N SER A 131 19.08 -21.32 -7.47
CA SER A 131 19.49 -21.04 -6.09
C SER A 131 20.70 -20.11 -6.02
N GLU A 132 21.72 -20.34 -6.85
CA GLU A 132 22.87 -19.45 -6.96
C GLU A 132 22.49 -18.04 -7.42
N ARG A 133 21.58 -17.94 -8.38
CA ARG A 133 21.12 -16.64 -8.89
C ARG A 133 20.37 -15.87 -7.80
N ILE A 134 19.55 -16.54 -7.00
CA ILE A 134 18.89 -15.96 -5.83
C ILE A 134 19.93 -15.47 -4.81
N ALA A 135 20.93 -16.29 -4.50
CA ALA A 135 22.00 -15.92 -3.56
C ALA A 135 22.79 -14.68 -4.02
N ARG A 136 23.23 -14.65 -5.30
CA ARG A 136 23.96 -13.52 -5.89
C ARG A 136 23.18 -12.21 -5.84
N ILE A 137 21.88 -12.23 -6.15
CA ILE A 137 21.04 -11.03 -6.12
C ILE A 137 20.86 -10.55 -4.67
N THR A 138 20.59 -11.48 -3.75
CA THR A 138 20.41 -11.19 -2.33
C THR A 138 21.65 -10.53 -1.74
N GLN A 139 22.84 -11.06 -2.04
CA GLN A 139 24.12 -10.52 -1.60
C GLN A 139 24.36 -9.09 -2.12
N LYS A 140 24.04 -8.80 -3.39
CA LYS A 140 24.17 -7.45 -3.96
C LYS A 140 23.26 -6.43 -3.28
N ILE A 141 22.04 -6.82 -2.92
CA ILE A 141 21.09 -5.96 -2.19
C ILE A 141 21.58 -5.69 -0.77
N ASP A 142 22.03 -6.73 -0.07
CA ASP A 142 22.55 -6.61 1.29
C ASP A 142 23.83 -5.76 1.34
N HIS A 143 24.77 -5.96 0.42
CA HIS A 143 25.99 -5.16 0.30
C HIS A 143 25.69 -3.66 0.14
N LYS A 144 24.77 -3.28 -0.77
CA LYS A 144 24.35 -1.88 -0.95
C LYS A 144 23.72 -1.31 0.31
N THR A 145 22.91 -2.09 1.01
CA THR A 145 22.25 -1.68 2.26
C THR A 145 23.26 -1.47 3.38
N LYS A 146 24.20 -2.40 3.55
CA LYS A 146 25.31 -2.30 4.51
C LYS A 146 26.22 -1.11 4.21
N LEU A 147 26.59 -0.91 2.94
CA LEU A 147 27.41 0.24 2.53
C LEU A 147 26.70 1.57 2.82
N ARG A 148 25.42 1.70 2.48
CA ARG A 148 24.64 2.90 2.79
C ARG A 148 24.54 3.16 4.29
N LYS A 149 24.33 2.11 5.10
CA LYS A 149 24.34 2.24 6.57
C LYS A 149 25.71 2.69 7.08
N LYS A 150 26.81 2.11 6.58
CA LYS A 150 28.17 2.53 6.93
C LYS A 150 28.43 4.00 6.55
N LEU A 151 28.06 4.40 5.33
CA LEU A 151 28.17 5.79 4.87
C LEU A 151 27.36 6.75 5.73
N LEU A 152 26.12 6.40 6.10
CA LEU A 152 25.30 7.21 6.99
C LEU A 152 25.91 7.33 8.39
N GLN A 153 26.43 6.24 8.95
CA GLN A 153 27.07 6.27 10.27
C GLN A 153 28.35 7.09 10.24
N LYS A 154 29.16 6.94 9.19
CA LYS A 154 30.34 7.78 8.97
C LYS A 154 29.93 9.25 8.85
N PHE A 155 28.97 9.59 7.99
CA PHE A 155 28.48 10.95 7.84
C PHE A 155 27.96 11.54 9.16
N LYS A 156 27.19 10.78 9.94
CA LYS A 156 26.73 11.22 11.27
C LYS A 156 27.91 11.49 12.20
N LYS A 157 28.86 10.56 12.25
CA LYS A 157 30.07 10.71 13.08
C LYS A 157 30.86 11.95 12.67
N ASP A 158 31.18 12.06 11.38
CA ASP A 158 31.89 13.21 10.80
C ASP A 158 31.13 14.51 11.13
N TRP A 159 29.80 14.52 11.02
CA TRP A 159 28.95 15.66 11.37
C TRP A 159 29.04 16.05 12.86
N TRP A 160 28.99 15.09 13.78
CA TRP A 160 29.16 15.37 15.21
C TRP A 160 30.58 15.87 15.53
N GLU A 161 31.60 15.35 14.84
CA GLU A 161 33.00 15.72 15.07
C GLU A 161 33.39 17.06 14.46
N THR A 162 32.81 17.46 13.33
CA THR A 162 33.18 18.71 12.63
C THR A 162 32.15 19.82 12.78
N SER A 163 30.85 19.51 12.75
CA SER A 163 29.79 20.51 12.64
C SER A 163 29.06 20.79 13.95
N TYR A 164 29.22 19.96 15.00
CA TYR A 164 28.52 20.19 16.27
C TYR A 164 29.11 21.36 17.07
N ASP A 165 30.44 21.45 17.14
CA ASP A 165 31.13 22.56 17.81
C ASP A 165 30.95 23.87 17.02
N GLU A 166 30.91 23.80 15.68
CA GLU A 166 30.57 24.95 14.82
C GLU A 166 29.09 25.38 14.94
N TYR A 167 28.17 24.41 15.09
CA TYR A 167 26.74 24.65 15.31
C TYR A 167 26.46 25.31 16.67
N THR A 168 27.12 24.84 17.74
CA THR A 168 27.01 25.45 19.07
C THR A 168 27.68 26.83 19.13
N SER A 169 28.69 27.07 18.28
CA SER A 169 29.36 28.37 18.11
C SER A 169 28.64 29.32 17.12
N GLY A 170 27.48 28.93 16.57
CA GLY A 170 26.63 29.79 15.75
C GLY A 170 27.05 29.95 14.29
N ASN A 171 27.92 29.08 13.75
CA ASN A 171 28.33 29.15 12.34
C ASN A 171 27.49 28.26 11.40
N ASN A 172 27.26 28.80 10.20
CA ASN A 172 26.26 28.37 9.24
C ASN A 172 26.58 27.03 8.56
N PHE A 173 25.80 26.00 8.88
CA PHE A 173 25.42 25.01 7.87
C PHE A 173 24.72 25.78 6.74
N SER A 174 25.45 26.10 5.66
CA SER A 174 25.07 27.17 4.73
C SER A 174 23.76 26.90 4.00
N GLU A 175 23.37 25.62 3.85
CA GLU A 175 22.19 25.19 3.11
C GLU A 175 21.38 24.18 3.91
N LYS A 176 20.48 24.70 4.75
CA LYS A 176 19.44 23.91 5.41
C LYS A 176 18.11 24.63 5.34
N ASP A 177 17.04 23.86 5.29
CA ASP A 177 15.70 24.39 5.51
C ASP A 177 15.55 24.91 6.94
N THR A 178 15.54 26.23 7.11
CA THR A 178 15.39 26.90 8.41
C THR A 178 13.93 27.06 8.85
N THR A 179 12.97 26.52 8.08
CA THR A 179 11.55 26.61 8.40
C THR A 179 11.25 25.90 9.72
N SER A 180 10.65 26.63 10.67
CA SER A 180 10.23 26.09 11.96
C SER A 180 9.14 25.02 11.79
N LEU A 181 9.55 23.75 11.90
CA LEU A 181 8.63 22.61 11.91
C LEU A 181 7.60 22.70 13.03
N PHE A 182 8.02 23.22 14.18
CA PHE A 182 7.16 23.42 15.34
C PHE A 182 5.98 24.33 15.01
N ASP A 183 6.24 25.45 14.31
CA ASP A 183 5.18 26.40 13.94
C ASP A 183 4.20 25.86 12.91
N ILE A 184 4.64 24.90 12.09
CA ILE A 184 3.74 24.18 11.20
C ILE A 184 2.89 23.19 12.03
N TYR A 185 3.51 22.40 12.92
CA TYR A 185 2.81 21.35 13.67
C TYR A 185 1.80 21.89 14.69
N ARG A 186 2.12 22.97 15.41
CA ARG A 186 1.28 23.51 16.49
C ARG A 186 -0.16 23.82 16.04
N LYS A 187 -0.35 24.23 14.78
CA LYS A 187 -1.67 24.50 14.18
C LYS A 187 -2.60 23.29 14.23
N TYR A 188 -2.03 22.09 14.20
CA TYR A 188 -2.74 20.81 14.12
C TYR A 188 -2.77 20.09 15.47
N THR A 189 -2.11 20.62 16.49
CA THR A 189 -2.01 20.00 17.80
C THR A 189 -2.26 21.08 18.84
N PRO A 190 -3.52 21.35 19.21
CA PRO A 190 -3.88 22.46 20.08
C PRO A 190 -3.18 22.37 21.44
N GLU A 191 -2.89 21.16 21.93
CA GLU A 191 -2.09 20.91 23.13
C GLU A 191 -0.68 21.51 22.98
N ARG A 192 -0.03 21.32 21.82
CA ARG A 192 1.29 21.91 21.55
C ARG A 192 1.24 23.42 21.41
N ASP A 193 0.18 23.96 20.81
CA ASP A 193 0.01 25.41 20.69
C ASP A 193 -0.16 26.07 22.06
N ARG A 194 -0.97 25.47 22.96
CA ARG A 194 -1.10 25.93 24.35
C ARG A 194 0.22 25.84 25.11
N LEU A 195 0.89 24.69 25.08
CA LEU A 195 2.19 24.52 25.72
C LEU A 195 3.22 25.55 25.24
N SER A 196 3.23 25.90 23.95
CA SER A 196 4.15 26.93 23.43
C SER A 196 3.97 28.29 24.09
N LYS A 197 2.74 28.62 24.53
CA LYS A 197 2.38 29.91 25.12
C LYS A 197 2.47 29.88 26.64
N ASP A 198 2.13 28.74 27.25
CA ASP A 198 1.87 28.64 28.68
C ASP A 198 2.99 27.96 29.48
N LEU A 199 3.79 27.09 28.84
CA LEU A 199 4.83 26.31 29.54
C LEU A 199 5.91 27.19 30.18
N PHE A 200 6.18 28.36 29.61
CA PHE A 200 7.20 29.31 30.09
C PHE A 200 6.61 30.48 30.87
N ARG A 201 5.31 30.46 31.19
CA ARG A 201 4.69 31.50 32.04
C ARG A 201 4.97 31.18 33.51
N GLU A 202 5.31 32.20 34.29
CA GLU A 202 5.43 32.06 35.74
C GLU A 202 4.05 31.88 36.37
N ALA A 203 3.74 30.63 36.75
CA ALA A 203 2.51 30.27 37.44
C ALA A 203 2.74 29.05 38.33
N SER A 204 1.94 28.90 39.39
CA SER A 204 1.95 27.68 40.22
C SER A 204 1.46 26.48 39.42
N ILE A 205 2.01 25.29 39.67
CA ILE A 205 1.53 24.02 39.09
C ILE A 205 0.06 23.76 39.42
N ASP A 206 -0.41 24.20 40.59
CA ASP A 206 -1.79 24.03 41.04
C ASP A 206 -2.78 25.04 40.43
N SER A 207 -2.26 26.03 39.69
CA SER A 207 -3.10 26.97 38.94
C SER A 207 -3.77 26.28 37.75
N GLU A 208 -4.82 26.89 37.21
CA GLU A 208 -5.48 26.37 36.00
C GLU A 208 -4.51 26.28 34.81
N THR A 209 -3.58 27.23 34.68
CA THR A 209 -2.53 27.18 33.65
C THR A 209 -1.55 26.02 33.89
N GLY A 210 -1.10 25.83 35.14
CA GLY A 210 -0.19 24.74 35.50
C GLY A 210 -0.81 23.36 35.26
N LYS A 211 -2.06 23.15 35.70
CA LYS A 211 -2.82 21.93 35.45
C LYS A 211 -3.03 21.67 33.96
N GLN A 212 -3.41 22.69 33.19
CA GLN A 212 -3.63 22.55 31.75
C GLN A 212 -2.32 22.16 31.03
N CYS A 213 -1.18 22.73 31.40
CA CYS A 213 0.13 22.32 30.88
C CYS A 213 0.43 20.84 31.17
N LEU A 214 0.16 20.36 32.39
CA LEU A 214 0.34 18.94 32.71
C LEU A 214 -0.59 18.03 31.89
N ILE A 215 -1.86 18.40 31.74
CA ILE A 215 -2.84 17.66 30.92
C ILE A 215 -2.37 17.60 29.46
N ASP A 216 -1.89 18.70 28.90
CA ASP A 216 -1.42 18.78 27.52
C ASP A 216 -0.17 17.92 27.30
N LEU A 217 0.79 17.93 28.25
CA LEU A 217 1.97 17.06 28.21
C LEU A 217 1.58 15.58 28.24
N ILE A 218 0.71 15.20 29.17
CA ILE A 218 0.21 13.82 29.30
C ILE A 218 -0.50 13.40 28.01
N THR A 219 -1.34 14.28 27.44
CA THR A 219 -2.09 14.00 26.20
C THR A 219 -1.15 13.76 25.03
N ILE A 220 -0.12 14.59 24.86
CA ILE A 220 0.87 14.42 23.79
C ILE A 220 1.65 13.11 23.96
N CYS A 221 2.08 12.78 25.18
CA CYS A 221 2.84 11.56 25.47
C CYS A 221 1.99 10.28 25.38
N SER A 222 0.70 10.36 25.72
CA SER A 222 -0.20 9.20 25.75
C SER A 222 -0.94 8.98 24.43
N SER A 223 -0.95 9.98 23.53
CA SER A 223 -1.63 9.91 22.24
C SER A 223 -1.03 8.82 21.34
N THR A 224 -1.76 7.72 21.15
CA THR A 224 -1.46 6.70 20.14
C THR A 224 -2.04 7.03 18.75
N GLU A 225 -2.59 8.23 18.56
CA GLU A 225 -3.21 8.61 17.29
C GLU A 225 -2.17 8.81 16.18
N TYR A 226 -2.31 8.02 15.13
CA TYR A 226 -1.50 8.11 13.90
C TYR A 226 -2.13 9.03 12.84
N LEU A 227 -3.18 9.77 13.20
CA LEU A 227 -3.91 10.67 12.31
C LEU A 227 -4.12 12.02 12.98
N VAL A 228 -4.04 13.10 12.21
CA VAL A 228 -4.46 14.44 12.65
C VAL A 228 -5.38 15.04 11.61
N TYR A 229 -6.42 15.75 12.02
CA TYR A 229 -7.36 16.42 11.12
C TYR A 229 -7.00 17.90 10.99
N TYR A 230 -7.45 18.54 9.90
CA TYR A 230 -7.32 20.00 9.78
C TYR A 230 -8.17 20.68 10.87
N PRO A 231 -7.73 21.83 11.40
CA PRO A 231 -8.51 22.59 12.39
C PRO A 231 -9.95 22.83 11.90
N GLY A 232 -10.92 22.54 12.76
CA GLY A 232 -12.36 22.66 12.44
C GLY A 232 -12.92 21.58 11.51
N LEU A 233 -12.11 20.61 11.07
CA LEU A 233 -12.49 19.51 10.17
C LEU A 233 -12.28 18.14 10.81
N GLN A 234 -12.65 18.01 12.08
CA GLN A 234 -12.63 16.76 12.84
C GLN A 234 -13.86 15.89 12.55
N PRO A 235 -13.78 14.56 12.71
CA PRO A 235 -14.94 13.69 12.63
C PRO A 235 -15.94 13.96 13.78
N ASP A 236 -17.23 13.83 13.49
CA ASP A 236 -18.31 13.84 14.47
C ASP A 236 -18.66 12.39 14.81
N ASN A 237 -18.46 11.96 16.07
CA ASN A 237 -18.67 10.58 16.52
C ASN A 237 -17.99 9.52 15.62
N GLY A 238 -16.76 9.79 15.19
CA GLY A 238 -15.99 8.88 14.32
C GLY A 238 -16.45 8.85 12.86
N GLN A 239 -17.39 9.71 12.47
CA GLN A 239 -17.93 9.81 11.10
C GLN A 239 -17.61 11.16 10.46
N CYS A 240 -17.73 11.22 9.14
CA CYS A 240 -17.63 12.47 8.40
C CYS A 240 -18.81 13.39 8.79
N PRO A 241 -18.58 14.65 9.23
CA PRO A 241 -19.66 15.56 9.62
C PRO A 241 -20.65 15.87 8.49
N ARG A 242 -20.24 15.67 7.22
CA ARG A 242 -21.03 16.02 6.03
C ARG A 242 -21.76 14.82 5.43
N CYS A 243 -21.05 13.74 5.12
CA CYS A 243 -21.63 12.58 4.44
C CYS A 243 -21.89 11.38 5.36
N ARG A 244 -21.59 11.50 6.67
CA ARG A 244 -21.77 10.46 7.70
C ARG A 244 -21.03 9.14 7.46
N VAL A 245 -20.16 9.07 6.46
CA VAL A 245 -19.28 7.92 6.22
C VAL A 245 -18.39 7.71 7.45
N SER A 246 -18.32 6.46 7.91
CA SER A 246 -17.43 6.09 9.01
C SER A 246 -15.98 6.34 8.64
N MET A 247 -15.21 7.00 9.51
CA MET A 247 -13.78 7.16 9.28
C MET A 247 -13.06 5.81 9.31
N SER A 248 -13.55 4.84 10.10
CA SER A 248 -12.94 3.51 10.19
C SER A 248 -12.97 2.74 8.86
N SER A 249 -13.97 2.99 8.00
CA SER A 249 -14.08 2.33 6.70
C SER A 249 -13.15 2.92 5.62
N LEU A 250 -12.51 4.06 5.88
CA LEU A 250 -11.56 4.70 4.98
C LEU A 250 -10.12 4.39 5.39
N PRO A 251 -9.19 4.20 4.43
CA PRO A 251 -7.76 4.13 4.72
C PRO A 251 -7.29 5.35 5.52
N ILE A 252 -6.43 5.14 6.51
CA ILE A 252 -6.02 6.20 7.45
C ILE A 252 -5.45 7.43 6.72
N GLN A 253 -4.75 7.24 5.61
CA GLN A 253 -4.10 8.30 4.83
C GLN A 253 -5.08 9.21 4.07
N VAL A 254 -6.34 8.81 3.91
CA VAL A 254 -7.34 9.58 3.15
C VAL A 254 -8.41 10.24 4.02
N ARG A 255 -8.49 9.91 5.31
CA ARG A 255 -9.55 10.38 6.22
C ARG A 255 -9.62 11.91 6.33
N ALA A 256 -8.51 12.58 6.64
CA ALA A 256 -8.48 14.05 6.73
C ALA A 256 -8.79 14.72 5.37
N LYS A 257 -8.25 14.15 4.28
CA LYS A 257 -8.54 14.61 2.91
C LYS A 257 -10.03 14.45 2.58
N HIS A 258 -10.66 13.36 3.01
CA HIS A 258 -12.07 13.10 2.78
C HIS A 258 -12.95 14.18 3.42
N ILE A 259 -12.75 14.48 4.71
CA ILE A 259 -13.53 15.53 5.39
C ILE A 259 -13.36 16.88 4.69
N LEU A 260 -12.12 17.26 4.35
CA LEU A 260 -11.85 18.49 3.58
C LEU A 260 -12.59 18.53 2.23
N GLN A 261 -12.64 17.41 1.50
CA GLN A 261 -13.33 17.33 0.22
C GLN A 261 -14.86 17.36 0.37
N CYS A 262 -15.39 16.72 1.41
CA CYS A 262 -16.81 16.77 1.72
C CYS A 262 -17.24 18.17 2.18
N GLU A 263 -16.42 18.87 2.96
CA GLU A 263 -16.65 20.27 3.33
C GLU A 263 -16.73 21.15 2.08
N ARG A 264 -15.75 21.03 1.18
CA ARG A 264 -15.75 21.73 -0.11
C ARG A 264 -17.02 21.47 -0.91
N TYR A 265 -17.42 20.20 -1.01
CA TYR A 265 -18.63 19.83 -1.74
C TYR A 265 -19.89 20.43 -1.12
N SER A 266 -19.99 20.43 0.21
CA SER A 266 -21.15 20.99 0.93
C SER A 266 -21.33 22.49 0.70
N ARG A 267 -20.25 23.22 0.40
CA ARG A 267 -20.26 24.65 0.06
C ARG A 267 -20.36 24.92 -1.45
N ASN A 268 -20.78 23.94 -2.24
CA ASN A 268 -20.83 23.99 -3.71
C ASN A 268 -19.46 24.34 -4.35
N GLY A 269 -18.36 24.01 -3.68
CA GLY A 269 -17.00 24.17 -4.19
C GLY A 269 -16.57 23.01 -5.07
N ALA A 270 -15.56 23.23 -5.91
CA ALA A 270 -14.95 22.14 -6.65
C ALA A 270 -14.21 21.16 -5.71
N GLN A 271 -14.37 19.86 -5.94
CA GLN A 271 -13.72 18.78 -5.16
C GLN A 271 -12.17 18.86 -5.17
N TYR A 272 -11.60 19.60 -6.12
CA TYR A 272 -10.18 19.85 -6.25
C TYR A 272 -9.93 21.27 -6.80
N GLN A 273 -8.76 21.83 -6.46
CA GLN A 273 -8.15 22.89 -7.25
C GLN A 273 -7.65 22.21 -8.54
N GLN A 274 -8.36 22.35 -9.66
CA GLN A 274 -7.83 21.97 -10.97
C GLN A 274 -7.75 23.20 -11.85
N LEU A 275 -6.52 23.45 -12.27
CA LEU A 275 -6.24 23.97 -13.59
C LEU A 275 -6.32 22.77 -14.54
N TYR A 276 -7.22 22.83 -15.51
CA TYR A 276 -7.23 21.88 -16.62
C TYR A 276 -5.91 21.99 -17.41
N LYS A 277 -5.64 21.03 -18.31
CA LYS A 277 -4.47 21.08 -19.21
C LYS A 277 -4.37 22.39 -20.03
N ASN A 278 -5.48 23.11 -20.20
CA ASN A 278 -5.55 24.41 -20.88
C ASN A 278 -5.48 25.61 -19.92
N ASN A 279 -4.99 25.42 -18.69
CA ASN A 279 -4.89 26.45 -17.63
C ASN A 279 -6.23 27.09 -17.20
N LYS A 280 -7.39 26.55 -17.62
CA LYS A 280 -8.69 27.04 -17.14
C LYS A 280 -9.01 26.43 -15.78
N ARG A 281 -9.62 27.21 -14.89
CA ARG A 281 -10.05 26.78 -13.56
C ARG A 281 -11.41 26.06 -13.62
N ALA A 282 -11.55 24.96 -12.88
CA ALA A 282 -12.76 24.13 -12.89
C ALA A 282 -14.06 24.85 -12.46
N HIS A 283 -13.96 25.88 -11.59
CA HIS A 283 -15.12 26.64 -11.13
C HIS A 283 -15.65 27.65 -12.16
N ARG A 284 -14.86 28.02 -13.20
CA ARG A 284 -15.33 28.99 -14.22
C ARG A 284 -16.30 28.38 -15.24
N ARG A 285 -16.44 27.06 -15.28
CA ARG A 285 -17.30 26.34 -16.27
C ARG A 285 -18.58 25.77 -15.67
N VAL A 286 -18.67 25.68 -14.35
CA VAL A 286 -19.80 25.10 -13.61
C VAL A 286 -20.15 26.12 -12.55
N ASN A 287 -21.43 26.45 -12.34
CA ASN A 287 -21.91 27.45 -11.36
C ASN A 287 -21.56 27.04 -9.90
N ARG A 288 -20.27 27.06 -9.58
CA ARG A 288 -19.65 26.57 -8.35
C ARG A 288 -18.97 27.74 -7.66
N ASN A 289 -19.01 27.70 -6.33
CA ASN A 289 -18.37 28.72 -5.51
C ASN A 289 -16.84 28.60 -5.63
N TYR A 290 -16.18 29.75 -5.66
CA TYR A 290 -14.74 29.80 -5.52
C TYR A 290 -14.37 29.47 -4.08
N LEU A 291 -13.61 28.38 -3.92
CA LEU A 291 -13.30 27.87 -2.59
C LEU A 291 -11.91 27.21 -2.59
N GLU A 292 -10.98 27.85 -1.91
CA GLU A 292 -9.60 27.38 -1.80
C GLU A 292 -9.21 27.05 -0.36
N PHE A 293 -8.24 26.15 -0.21
CA PHE A 293 -7.75 25.72 1.10
C PHE A 293 -6.26 26.01 1.12
N CYS A 294 -5.83 26.85 2.05
CA CYS A 294 -4.43 27.08 2.30
C CYS A 294 -3.91 26.03 3.25
N TYR A 295 -3.00 25.18 2.81
CA TYR A 295 -2.38 24.18 3.68
C TYR A 295 -1.41 24.82 4.69
N LEU A 296 -0.84 25.99 4.37
CA LEU A 296 0.03 26.72 5.30
C LEU A 296 -0.77 27.34 6.46
N CYS A 297 -1.95 27.91 6.21
CA CYS A 297 -2.82 28.44 7.27
C CYS A 297 -3.77 27.40 7.86
N ALA A 298 -4.02 26.31 7.15
CA ALA A 298 -5.04 25.30 7.45
C ALA A 298 -6.48 25.86 7.43
N GLU A 299 -6.76 26.78 6.52
CA GLU A 299 -8.01 27.54 6.44
C GLU A 299 -8.62 27.51 5.02
N MET A 300 -9.94 27.66 4.98
CA MET A 300 -10.71 27.80 3.74
C MET A 300 -10.88 29.28 3.39
N VAL A 301 -10.60 29.65 2.15
CA VAL A 301 -10.74 31.00 1.62
C VAL A 301 -11.79 30.99 0.52
N ASP A 302 -12.84 31.76 0.75
CA ASP A 302 -13.99 31.90 -0.13
C ASP A 302 -13.77 33.15 -1.00
N GLY A 303 -13.88 33.01 -2.32
CA GLY A 303 -13.68 34.12 -3.26
C GLY A 303 -12.30 34.19 -3.93
N GLU A 304 -12.30 34.57 -5.22
CA GLU A 304 -11.09 34.56 -6.07
C GLU A 304 -10.13 35.69 -5.68
N GLU A 305 -10.65 36.88 -5.38
CA GLU A 305 -9.85 38.04 -5.02
C GLU A 305 -9.29 37.93 -3.59
N GLU A 306 -10.06 37.38 -2.67
CA GLU A 306 -9.65 37.03 -1.32
C GLU A 306 -8.50 36.02 -1.35
N TRP A 307 -8.58 35.01 -2.22
CA TRP A 307 -7.50 34.05 -2.41
C TRP A 307 -6.24 34.67 -2.99
N LYS A 308 -6.35 35.59 -3.96
CA LYS A 308 -5.18 36.30 -4.50
C LYS A 308 -4.49 37.13 -3.44
N LYS A 309 -5.25 37.91 -2.65
CA LYS A 309 -4.74 38.68 -1.51
C LYS A 309 -4.08 37.77 -0.48
N HIS A 310 -4.69 36.63 -0.19
CA HIS A 310 -4.12 35.62 0.71
C HIS A 310 -2.80 35.05 0.18
N CYS A 311 -2.70 34.75 -1.12
CA CYS A 311 -1.46 34.31 -1.75
C CYS A 311 -0.37 35.38 -1.70
N GLN A 312 -0.73 36.66 -1.86
CA GLN A 312 0.21 37.76 -1.77
C GLN A 312 0.90 37.80 -0.40
N ILE A 313 0.13 37.71 0.69
CA ILE A 313 0.66 37.69 2.06
C ILE A 313 1.71 36.57 2.22
N HIS A 314 1.45 35.38 1.65
CA HIS A 314 2.40 34.28 1.71
C HIS A 314 3.66 34.51 0.87
N ILE A 315 3.54 35.11 -0.31
CA ILE A 315 4.68 35.42 -1.18
C ILE A 315 5.59 36.48 -0.56
N GLU A 316 5.01 37.45 0.14
CA GLU A 316 5.75 38.49 0.87
C GLU A 316 6.42 37.96 2.14
N ASN A 317 5.90 36.86 2.72
CA ASN A 317 6.40 36.26 3.96
C ASN A 317 6.83 34.79 3.76
N LEU A 318 7.59 34.52 2.70
CA LEU A 318 8.03 33.17 2.37
C LEU A 318 9.01 32.62 3.40
N THR A 319 8.83 31.33 3.70
CA THR A 319 9.85 30.48 4.34
C THR A 319 10.61 29.71 3.27
N PRO A 320 11.85 29.26 3.52
CA PRO A 320 12.63 28.53 2.52
C PRO A 320 12.01 27.18 2.13
N ARG A 321 11.15 26.56 2.94
CA ARG A 321 10.55 25.27 2.57
C ARG A 321 9.67 25.33 1.32
N CYS A 322 10.03 24.51 0.34
CA CYS A 322 9.18 24.16 -0.81
C CYS A 322 8.70 22.70 -0.78
N GLY A 323 9.35 21.86 0.03
CA GLY A 323 9.03 20.46 0.21
C GLY A 323 7.68 20.23 0.88
N MET A 324 7.00 19.16 0.45
CA MET A 324 5.77 18.70 1.10
C MET A 324 6.05 18.13 2.48
N LEU A 325 5.17 18.42 3.44
CA LEU A 325 5.24 17.84 4.79
C LEU A 325 3.96 17.08 5.12
N ARG A 326 4.12 15.82 5.53
CA ARG A 326 3.04 15.03 6.12
C ARG A 326 3.31 14.83 7.61
N TYR A 327 2.29 15.05 8.42
CA TYR A 327 2.32 14.79 9.86
C TYR A 327 1.15 13.89 10.20
N ARG A 328 1.43 12.77 10.87
CA ARG A 328 0.41 11.76 11.25
C ARG A 328 -0.58 11.52 10.10
N ASN A 329 -0.05 11.06 8.95
CA ASN A 329 -0.78 10.77 7.71
C ASN A 329 -1.49 11.93 6.98
N THR A 330 -1.53 13.14 7.54
CA THR A 330 -2.19 14.31 6.95
C THR A 330 -1.18 15.24 6.28
N LEU A 331 -1.54 15.80 5.13
CA LEU A 331 -0.72 16.78 4.42
C LEU A 331 -0.87 18.13 5.12
N ILE A 332 0.19 18.65 5.72
CA ILE A 332 0.14 19.88 6.51
C ILE A 332 0.96 21.03 5.92
N SER A 333 1.86 20.73 4.97
CA SER A 333 2.52 21.72 4.13
C SER A 333 2.43 21.25 2.69
N PRO A 334 1.95 22.10 1.77
CA PRO A 334 1.90 21.74 0.36
C PRO A 334 3.32 21.76 -0.22
N GLY A 335 3.45 21.21 -1.42
CA GLY A 335 4.64 21.43 -2.23
C GLY A 335 4.52 22.77 -2.94
N LEU A 336 5.62 23.51 -3.05
CA LEU A 336 5.73 24.76 -3.80
C LEU A 336 6.86 24.65 -4.83
N CYS A 337 6.73 25.35 -5.95
CA CYS A 337 7.75 25.36 -6.99
C CYS A 337 8.63 26.61 -6.84
N PRO A 338 9.94 26.47 -6.54
CA PRO A 338 10.85 27.62 -6.40
C PRO A 338 10.81 28.59 -7.60
N PHE A 339 10.71 28.07 -8.82
CA PHE A 339 10.63 28.87 -10.05
C PHE A 339 9.32 29.65 -10.19
N CYS A 340 8.18 29.07 -9.80
CA CYS A 340 6.91 29.78 -9.88
C CYS A 340 6.76 30.84 -8.79
N LEU A 341 7.35 30.62 -7.62
CA LEU A 341 7.33 31.61 -6.54
C LEU A 341 7.98 32.94 -6.95
N SER A 342 9.05 32.90 -7.74
CA SER A 342 9.78 34.09 -8.20
C SER A 342 9.36 34.64 -9.56
N ASP A 343 8.43 33.98 -10.25
CA ASP A 343 7.96 34.42 -11.56
C ASP A 343 7.07 35.66 -11.45
N GLY A 344 7.67 36.85 -11.46
CA GLY A 344 6.98 38.14 -11.37
C GLY A 344 6.05 38.45 -12.55
N THR A 345 6.06 37.64 -13.62
CA THR A 345 5.15 37.81 -14.76
C THR A 345 3.75 37.25 -14.49
N LYS A 346 3.59 36.51 -13.39
CA LYS A 346 2.34 35.83 -13.01
C LYS A 346 1.68 36.48 -11.81
N GLU A 347 0.35 36.36 -11.76
CA GLU A 347 -0.46 36.69 -10.60
C GLU A 347 -0.10 35.85 -9.37
N TYR A 348 -0.36 36.38 -8.18
CA TYR A 348 0.02 35.76 -6.90
C TYR A 348 -0.51 34.34 -6.72
N ASP A 349 -1.73 34.04 -7.17
CA ASP A 349 -2.34 32.72 -7.09
C ASP A 349 -1.72 31.69 -8.05
N ALA A 350 -1.18 32.15 -9.18
CA ALA A 350 -0.46 31.31 -10.13
C ALA A 350 0.98 31.03 -9.67
N ARG A 351 1.62 32.01 -9.00
CA ARG A 351 2.92 31.88 -8.35
C ARG A 351 2.85 30.95 -7.13
N PHE A 352 1.86 31.16 -6.26
CA PHE A 352 1.60 30.38 -5.05
C PHE A 352 0.74 29.13 -5.31
N ARG A 353 1.10 28.36 -6.34
CA ARG A 353 0.40 27.11 -6.62
C ARG A 353 0.76 26.07 -5.55
N GLN A 354 -0.25 25.41 -4.98
CA GLN A 354 -0.07 24.38 -3.95
C GLN A 354 -0.15 22.97 -4.55
N TRP A 355 0.95 22.23 -4.51
CA TRP A 355 1.00 20.82 -4.94
C TRP A 355 0.69 19.87 -3.79
N ARG A 356 -0.19 18.91 -4.06
CA ARG A 356 -0.65 17.88 -3.10
C ARG A 356 -0.03 16.51 -3.33
N ASP A 357 0.73 16.38 -4.41
CA ASP A 357 1.41 15.16 -4.79
C ASP A 357 2.85 15.46 -5.23
N LYS A 358 3.79 14.71 -4.66
CA LYS A 358 5.23 14.89 -4.83
C LYS A 358 5.65 14.67 -6.28
N SER A 359 5.07 13.68 -6.96
CA SER A 359 5.43 13.37 -8.35
C SER A 359 5.01 14.51 -9.30
N THR A 360 3.81 15.08 -9.09
CA THR A 360 3.32 16.18 -9.92
C THR A 360 4.11 17.47 -9.73
N LEU A 361 4.58 17.75 -8.51
CA LEU A 361 5.47 18.88 -8.24
C LEU A 361 6.81 18.71 -8.94
N LEU A 362 7.45 17.55 -8.75
CA LEU A 362 8.78 17.31 -9.30
C LEU A 362 8.77 17.27 -10.83
N ASN A 363 7.72 16.71 -11.45
CA ASN A 363 7.56 16.75 -12.90
C ASN A 363 7.43 18.19 -13.41
N HIS A 364 6.75 19.07 -12.68
CA HIS A 364 6.65 20.48 -13.04
C HIS A 364 7.98 21.22 -12.87
N ILE A 365 8.73 20.97 -11.78
CA ILE A 365 10.07 21.53 -11.59
C ILE A 365 11.01 21.09 -12.72
N ASP A 366 10.90 19.83 -13.17
CA ASP A 366 11.70 19.32 -14.29
C ASP A 366 11.44 20.06 -15.61
N GLU A 367 10.22 20.57 -15.83
CA GLU A 367 9.92 21.39 -17.01
C GLU A 367 10.75 22.68 -17.02
N HIS A 368 10.91 23.33 -15.86
CA HIS A 368 11.80 24.49 -15.70
C HIS A 368 13.27 24.10 -15.89
N LEU A 369 13.70 23.01 -15.25
CA LEU A 369 15.10 22.57 -15.32
C LEU A 369 15.54 22.16 -16.75
N ARG A 370 14.62 21.68 -17.59
CA ARG A 370 14.91 21.35 -19.00
C ARG A 370 15.22 22.58 -19.86
N LEU A 371 14.78 23.77 -19.44
CA LEU A 371 15.05 25.02 -20.13
C LEU A 371 16.43 25.58 -19.78
N LEU A 372 17.07 25.06 -18.75
CA LEU A 372 18.41 25.46 -18.30
C LEU A 372 19.48 24.61 -18.99
N LYS A 373 20.62 25.21 -19.35
CA LYS A 373 21.73 24.45 -19.94
C LYS A 373 22.58 23.78 -18.84
N PRO A 374 23.12 22.56 -19.07
CA PRO A 374 23.80 21.79 -18.03
C PRO A 374 25.08 22.44 -17.46
N LEU A 375 25.75 23.29 -18.24
CA LEU A 375 27.05 23.89 -17.91
C LEU A 375 26.94 25.32 -17.37
N ASP A 376 25.73 25.89 -17.33
CA ASP A 376 25.52 27.27 -16.90
C ASP A 376 25.68 27.37 -15.37
N LEU A 377 26.16 28.53 -14.91
CA LEU A 377 25.92 28.98 -13.54
C LEU A 377 24.44 29.33 -13.43
N VAL A 378 23.73 28.61 -12.56
CA VAL A 378 22.29 28.77 -12.37
C VAL A 378 22.03 29.24 -10.96
N SER A 379 21.40 30.40 -10.81
CA SER A 379 20.94 30.90 -9.52
C SER A 379 19.74 30.12 -9.00
N CYS A 380 19.67 29.90 -7.69
CA CYS A 380 18.44 29.42 -7.08
C CYS A 380 17.34 30.46 -7.29
N PRO A 381 16.19 30.09 -7.89
CA PRO A 381 15.10 31.03 -8.16
C PRO A 381 14.33 31.40 -6.89
N HIS A 382 14.55 30.75 -5.74
CA HIS A 382 13.75 31.00 -4.55
C HIS A 382 14.10 32.35 -3.90
N PRO A 383 13.11 33.21 -3.56
CA PRO A 383 13.37 34.54 -3.01
C PRO A 383 14.23 34.55 -1.73
N CYS A 384 14.10 33.53 -0.87
CA CYS A 384 14.90 33.40 0.35
C CYS A 384 16.37 32.99 0.15
N CYS A 385 16.82 32.77 -1.10
CA CYS A 385 18.17 32.25 -1.38
C CYS A 385 19.13 33.28 -1.97
N GLU A 386 18.77 34.57 -1.99
CA GLU A 386 19.65 35.68 -2.36
C GLU A 386 20.40 35.46 -3.70
N ASN A 387 19.78 34.76 -4.65
CA ASN A 387 20.35 34.41 -5.96
C ASN A 387 21.66 33.60 -5.92
N ARG A 388 21.91 32.80 -4.86
CA ARG A 388 23.06 31.87 -4.81
C ARG A 388 23.18 31.04 -6.10
N GLU A 389 24.38 30.99 -6.65
CA GLU A 389 24.67 30.34 -7.92
C GLU A 389 25.24 28.94 -7.76
N TYR A 390 24.82 28.05 -8.66
CA TYR A 390 25.21 26.65 -8.66
C TYR A 390 25.70 26.25 -10.05
N LYS A 391 26.77 25.44 -10.10
CA LYS A 391 27.30 24.92 -11.37
C LYS A 391 26.40 23.79 -11.88
N GLY A 392 25.53 24.12 -12.83
CA GLY A 392 24.63 23.17 -13.48
C GLY A 392 23.43 22.73 -12.64
N THR A 393 22.53 21.99 -13.29
CA THR A 393 21.23 21.59 -12.72
C THR A 393 21.34 20.59 -11.56
N ALA A 394 22.38 19.75 -11.56
CA ALA A 394 22.60 18.76 -10.49
C ALA A 394 23.02 19.40 -9.15
N ALA A 395 23.79 20.49 -9.20
CA ALA A 395 24.12 21.26 -8.00
C ALA A 395 22.90 21.99 -7.45
N LEU A 396 22.11 22.62 -8.34
CA LEU A 396 20.86 23.27 -7.95
C LEU A 396 19.83 22.28 -7.36
N GLN A 397 19.75 21.05 -7.87
CA GLN A 397 18.88 20.02 -7.31
C GLN A 397 19.30 19.57 -5.92
N ARG A 398 20.61 19.50 -5.64
CA ARG A 398 21.12 19.23 -4.29
C ARG A 398 20.72 20.37 -3.34
N HIS A 399 20.90 21.60 -3.75
CA HIS A 399 20.42 22.76 -3.01
C HIS A 399 18.91 22.70 -2.73
N PHE A 400 18.08 22.35 -3.71
CA PHE A 400 16.64 22.14 -3.51
C PHE A 400 16.33 21.06 -2.47
N PHE A 401 17.11 19.98 -2.43
CA PHE A 401 16.97 18.94 -1.43
C PHE A 401 17.30 19.47 -0.03
N ASP A 402 18.46 20.12 0.12
CA ASP A 402 19.02 20.51 1.42
C ASP A 402 18.35 21.78 2.01
N ALA A 403 18.22 22.85 1.21
CA ALA A 403 17.71 24.15 1.64
C ALA A 403 16.18 24.28 1.54
N HIS A 404 15.55 23.53 0.63
CA HIS A 404 14.11 23.66 0.35
C HIS A 404 13.29 22.41 0.67
N SER A 405 13.90 21.36 1.24
CA SER A 405 13.25 20.08 1.58
C SER A 405 12.58 19.38 0.38
N LEU A 406 13.03 19.65 -0.85
CA LEU A 406 12.50 19.00 -2.07
C LEU A 406 13.15 17.64 -2.27
N GLU A 407 12.77 16.69 -1.42
CA GLU A 407 13.30 15.34 -1.47
C GLU A 407 13.08 14.67 -2.83
N GLU A 408 14.09 14.03 -3.41
CA GLU A 408 13.90 13.22 -4.60
C GLU A 408 13.34 11.82 -4.26
N PRO A 409 12.51 11.21 -5.14
CA PRO A 409 12.12 9.81 -4.99
C PRO A 409 13.32 8.88 -5.14
N ARG A 410 13.28 7.73 -4.48
CA ARG A 410 14.36 6.73 -4.56
C ARG A 410 14.54 6.26 -6.01
N PRO A 411 15.76 5.94 -6.46
CA PRO A 411 16.04 5.49 -7.84
C PRO A 411 15.24 4.25 -8.29
N ASN A 412 14.75 3.45 -7.34
CA ASN A 412 13.98 2.23 -7.58
C ASN A 412 12.46 2.44 -7.55
N CYS A 413 11.96 3.67 -7.39
CA CYS A 413 10.54 3.96 -7.54
C CYS A 413 10.11 3.72 -9.00
N GLN A 414 9.38 2.63 -9.25
CA GLN A 414 8.87 2.29 -10.59
C GLN A 414 8.02 3.41 -11.23
N ALA A 415 7.43 4.30 -10.42
CA ALA A 415 6.66 5.45 -10.87
C ALA A 415 7.49 6.57 -11.51
N ARG A 416 8.83 6.58 -11.38
CA ARG A 416 9.69 7.63 -11.97
C ARG A 416 11.05 7.04 -12.37
N LYS A 417 11.26 6.81 -13.67
CA LYS A 417 12.58 6.48 -14.24
C LYS A 417 13.41 7.76 -14.43
N ARG A 418 13.90 8.36 -13.34
CA ARG A 418 14.89 9.45 -13.43
C ARG A 418 16.28 8.81 -13.28
N ARG A 419 17.10 8.83 -14.34
CA ARG A 419 18.54 8.57 -14.21
C ARG A 419 19.19 9.86 -13.73
N TRP A 420 19.95 9.77 -12.65
CA TRP A 420 20.92 10.80 -12.33
C TRP A 420 21.95 10.85 -13.45
N GLY A 421 22.30 12.06 -13.90
CA GLY A 421 23.53 12.26 -14.65
C GLY A 421 24.66 11.99 -13.67
N VAL A 422 25.24 10.80 -13.73
CA VAL A 422 26.53 10.56 -13.10
C VAL A 422 27.52 11.37 -13.95
N GLU A 423 28.22 12.32 -13.34
CA GLU A 423 29.39 12.90 -14.00
C GLU A 423 30.33 11.74 -14.33
N GLU A 424 30.52 11.47 -15.61
CA GLU A 424 31.48 10.50 -16.11
C GLU A 424 32.87 11.03 -15.79
N THR A 425 33.38 10.71 -14.60
CA THR A 425 34.82 10.69 -14.39
C THR A 425 35.35 9.47 -15.10
N GLU A 426 35.95 9.72 -16.26
CA GLU A 426 36.70 8.78 -17.06
C GLU A 426 37.60 7.88 -16.19
N THR A 427 37.39 6.56 -16.28
CA THR A 427 38.42 5.53 -16.50
C THR A 427 37.83 4.13 -16.30
N ALA A 428 38.35 3.18 -17.08
CA ALA A 428 38.13 1.72 -17.08
C ALA A 428 36.99 1.18 -17.97
N SER A 429 37.30 1.14 -19.26
CA SER A 429 37.21 -0.02 -20.17
C SER A 429 36.66 -1.35 -19.60
N ALA A 430 35.58 -1.86 -20.20
CA ALA A 430 35.56 -3.08 -21.02
C ALA A 430 34.15 -3.69 -21.15
N GLU A 431 33.71 -3.81 -22.40
CA GLU A 431 32.79 -4.80 -22.96
C GLU A 431 31.36 -4.92 -22.38
N HIS A 432 30.43 -4.24 -23.06
CA HIS A 432 29.02 -4.63 -23.09
C HIS A 432 28.61 -4.95 -24.54
N THR A 433 28.47 -6.24 -24.84
CA THR A 433 27.72 -6.71 -26.01
C THR A 433 26.21 -6.48 -25.78
N PRO A 434 25.47 -5.88 -26.72
CA PRO A 434 24.05 -5.63 -26.54
C PRO A 434 23.25 -6.90 -26.84
N PHE A 435 22.59 -7.46 -25.82
CA PHE A 435 21.57 -8.47 -26.01
C PHE A 435 20.37 -7.86 -26.75
N LYS A 436 20.19 -8.23 -28.02
CA LYS A 436 19.02 -7.92 -28.84
C LYS A 436 17.76 -8.50 -28.18
N LYS A 437 16.76 -7.66 -27.92
CA LYS A 437 15.40 -8.12 -27.59
C LYS A 437 14.71 -8.58 -28.87
N ASN A 438 14.54 -9.88 -29.05
CA ASN A 438 13.63 -10.42 -30.05
C ASN A 438 12.19 -10.07 -29.65
N LYS A 439 11.52 -9.28 -30.49
CA LYS A 439 10.06 -9.13 -30.50
C LYS A 439 9.48 -10.42 -31.11
N VAL A 440 8.80 -11.23 -30.31
CA VAL A 440 7.90 -12.24 -30.85
C VAL A 440 6.61 -11.52 -31.23
N GLY A 441 6.37 -11.39 -32.53
CA GLY A 441 5.14 -10.85 -33.08
C GLY A 441 3.99 -11.84 -32.88
N VAL A 442 2.91 -11.37 -32.27
CA VAL A 442 1.63 -12.07 -32.25
C VAL A 442 0.97 -11.82 -33.60
N VAL A 443 0.88 -12.86 -34.42
CA VAL A 443 0.13 -12.87 -35.68
C VAL A 443 -1.36 -12.93 -35.33
N ILE A 444 -2.09 -11.88 -35.68
CA ILE A 444 -3.55 -11.81 -35.63
C ILE A 444 -4.07 -12.46 -36.92
N MET A 445 -4.67 -13.64 -36.82
CA MET A 445 -5.45 -14.19 -37.93
C MET A 445 -6.78 -13.44 -38.02
N GLN A 446 -6.93 -12.66 -39.09
CA GLN A 446 -8.22 -12.15 -39.55
C GLN A 446 -9.03 -13.32 -40.12
N LYS A 447 -10.27 -13.48 -39.63
CA LYS A 447 -11.32 -14.20 -40.35
C LYS A 447 -11.72 -13.36 -41.57
N VAL A 448 -11.72 -13.98 -42.73
CA VAL A 448 -12.39 -13.49 -43.95
C VAL A 448 -13.66 -14.33 -44.10
N ASP A 449 -14.77 -13.64 -44.32
CA ASP A 449 -16.12 -14.16 -44.50
C ASP A 449 -16.33 -14.82 -45.88
N SER A 450 -17.54 -15.40 -46.03
CA SER A 450 -18.24 -15.98 -47.19
C SER A 450 -17.80 -17.40 -47.60
N VAL A 451 -18.69 -18.40 -47.62
CA VAL A 451 -20.08 -18.45 -48.12
C VAL A 451 -21.04 -19.14 -47.15
#